data_AF-A0A822C3Y8-F1
#
_entry.id   AF-A0A822C3Y8-F1
#
_cell.length_a   1.000
_cell.length_b   1.000
_cell.length_c   1.000
_cell.angle_alpha   90.00
_cell.angle_beta   90.00
_cell.angle_gamma   90.00
#
_symmetry.space_group_name_H-M   'P 1'
#
loop_
_entity.id
_entity.type
_entity.pdbx_description
1 polymer ?
#
loop_
_entity_poly.entity_id
_entity_poly.type
_entity_poly.pdbx_seq_one_letter_code
_entity_poly.pdbx_strand_id
1 'polypeptide(L)'
;MFYVVGIPSKAHPLLIRKILKSLWFVIASTEKARRYRLKSFGRPANEHKYTKNESEQITVVDYFRDTWNYRLCYTHLPVVELYDPDDKNQSYFLPMELVNVDEGQPNLQPLTSEQHAKATNKTVVHPDECYRMIRRVADERRFKQDPYLEKLGLTVGVDEMLMLPARILPPSKIIYKSSHGAHGDVIERVQIGKWWLNNRFDKTCEIRTWAVVLVSEREPDNRQIRLTRDFSQRISQ
;
A
#
# COMPACT_ATOMS: atom_id res chain seq x y z
N MET A 1 18.13 -0.62 10.74
CA MET A 1 18.49 -1.63 9.72
C MET A 1 17.19 -2.13 9.08
N PHE A 2 16.72 -1.49 8.00
CA PHE A 2 15.45 -1.83 7.36
C PHE A 2 15.70 -2.94 6.33
N TYR A 3 15.36 -4.18 6.68
CA TYR A 3 15.26 -5.27 5.71
C TYR A 3 13.91 -5.17 5.01
N VAL A 4 13.91 -4.79 3.73
CA VAL A 4 12.76 -4.99 2.84
C VAL A 4 12.76 -6.46 2.45
N VAL A 5 12.01 -7.28 3.19
CA VAL A 5 11.80 -8.70 2.89
C VAL A 5 10.83 -8.81 1.72
N GLY A 6 11.21 -9.53 0.65
CA GLY A 6 10.24 -10.07 -0.33
C GLY A 6 10.41 -9.71 -1.82
N ILE A 7 11.58 -9.30 -2.33
CA ILE A 7 11.74 -9.02 -3.77
C ILE A 7 12.72 -10.04 -4.42
N PRO A 8 12.39 -10.68 -5.56
CA PRO A 8 13.26 -11.67 -6.21
C PRO A 8 14.56 -11.08 -6.79
N SER A 9 15.62 -11.88 -6.71
CA SER A 9 17.06 -11.55 -6.77
C SER A 9 17.59 -10.77 -7.99
N LYS A 10 16.98 -10.81 -9.19
CA LYS A 10 17.58 -10.21 -10.41
C LYS A 10 16.99 -8.86 -10.85
N ALA A 11 15.79 -8.49 -10.40
CA ALA A 11 15.16 -7.19 -10.68
C ALA A 11 15.41 -6.13 -9.57
N HIS A 12 16.13 -6.54 -8.53
CA HIS A 12 16.29 -5.84 -7.25
C HIS A 12 16.89 -4.43 -7.35
N PRO A 13 17.98 -4.17 -8.12
CA PRO A 13 18.66 -2.87 -8.06
C PRO A 13 17.87 -1.74 -8.72
N LEU A 14 17.20 -2.04 -9.84
CA LEU A 14 16.43 -1.04 -10.60
C LEU A 14 15.16 -0.64 -9.87
N LEU A 15 14.47 -1.61 -9.25
CA LEU A 15 13.29 -1.36 -8.43
C LEU A 15 13.63 -0.55 -7.18
N ILE A 16 14.71 -0.91 -6.47
CA ILE A 16 15.18 -0.15 -5.30
C ILE A 16 15.50 1.29 -5.71
N ARG A 17 16.24 1.48 -6.80
CA ARG A 17 16.58 2.83 -7.27
C ARG A 17 15.32 3.65 -7.60
N LYS A 18 14.31 3.05 -8.23
CA LYS A 18 13.04 3.71 -8.53
C LYS A 18 12.28 4.11 -7.26
N ILE A 19 12.22 3.22 -6.27
CA ILE A 19 11.59 3.48 -4.97
C ILE A 19 12.32 4.62 -4.26
N LEU A 20 13.64 4.51 -4.08
CA LEU A 20 14.41 5.52 -3.35
C LEU A 20 14.37 6.90 -4.01
N LYS A 21 14.34 6.99 -5.34
CA LYS A 21 14.15 8.27 -6.05
C LYS A 21 12.79 8.93 -5.75
N SER A 22 11.79 8.15 -5.36
CA SER A 22 10.45 8.64 -5.01
C SER A 22 10.30 9.07 -3.55
N LEU A 23 11.35 8.91 -2.73
CA LEU A 23 11.36 9.30 -1.32
C LEU A 23 12.07 10.65 -1.09
N TRP A 24 11.68 11.32 -0.01
CA TRP A 24 12.38 12.45 0.58
C TRP A 24 13.38 11.96 1.61
N PHE A 25 14.49 12.69 1.72
CA PHE A 25 15.58 12.38 2.65
C PHE A 25 15.91 13.60 3.50
N VAL A 26 16.36 13.36 4.72
CA VAL A 26 16.84 14.35 5.68
C VAL A 26 18.21 13.91 6.21
N ILE A 27 19.01 14.88 6.64
CA ILE A 27 20.35 14.63 7.18
C ILE A 27 20.22 14.49 8.70
N ALA A 28 20.82 13.45 9.28
CA ALA A 28 20.64 13.11 10.69
C ALA A 28 21.12 14.18 11.70
N SER A 29 21.98 15.11 11.27
CA SER A 29 22.69 16.06 12.14
C SER A 29 22.10 17.48 12.18
N THR A 30 21.25 17.86 11.23
CA THR A 30 20.78 19.25 11.10
C THR A 30 19.50 19.54 11.88
N GLU A 31 19.54 20.50 12.81
CA GLU A 31 18.39 21.05 13.54
C GLU A 31 17.29 21.64 12.63
N LYS A 32 17.66 22.04 11.40
CA LYS A 32 16.73 22.43 10.34
C LYS A 32 16.57 21.25 9.37
N ALA A 33 15.39 20.64 9.38
CA ALA A 33 15.06 19.53 8.49
C ALA A 33 14.86 20.00 7.03
N ARG A 34 15.96 20.32 6.34
CA ARG A 34 15.91 20.53 4.88
C ARG A 34 15.72 19.17 4.21
N ARG A 35 14.74 19.10 3.30
CA ARG A 35 14.36 17.89 2.58
C ARG A 35 15.09 17.82 1.25
N TYR A 36 15.63 16.65 0.94
CA TYR A 36 16.35 16.39 -0.28
C TYR A 36 15.74 15.23 -1.06
N ARG A 37 16.02 15.17 -2.35
CA ARG A 37 15.69 14.04 -3.21
C ARG A 37 16.95 13.28 -3.62
N LEU A 38 16.83 11.97 -3.80
CA LEU A 38 17.91 11.16 -4.31
C LEU A 38 18.07 11.35 -5.83
N LYS A 39 19.26 11.76 -6.28
CA LYS A 39 19.64 11.85 -7.69
C LYS A 39 20.23 10.53 -8.18
N SER A 40 21.27 10.06 -7.50
CA SER A 40 21.99 8.83 -7.85
C SER A 40 22.81 8.28 -6.68
N PHE A 41 23.53 7.19 -6.93
CA PHE A 41 24.54 6.64 -6.02
C PHE A 41 25.91 6.84 -6.64
N GLY A 42 26.86 7.29 -5.84
CA GLY A 42 28.27 7.43 -6.23
C GLY A 42 29.08 6.17 -5.94
N ARG A 43 30.41 6.33 -5.94
CA ARG A 43 31.37 5.31 -5.53
C ARG A 43 31.32 5.08 -4.00
N PRO A 44 31.88 3.97 -3.49
CA PRO A 44 32.09 3.76 -2.05
C PRO A 44 32.72 4.98 -1.37
N ALA A 45 32.35 5.28 -0.12
CA ALA A 45 32.81 6.48 0.58
C ALA A 45 34.34 6.58 0.74
N ASN A 46 35.04 5.43 0.83
CA ASN A 46 36.51 5.36 0.83
C ASN A 46 37.17 5.66 -0.52
N GLU A 47 36.42 5.55 -1.63
CA GLU A 47 36.92 5.75 -2.99
C GLU A 47 36.38 7.04 -3.65
N HIS A 48 35.24 7.53 -3.16
CA HIS A 48 34.60 8.73 -3.68
C HIS A 48 35.40 9.96 -3.27
N LYS A 49 35.90 10.71 -4.25
CA LYS A 49 36.69 11.92 -4.06
C LYS A 49 35.89 13.15 -4.50
N TYR A 50 36.04 14.24 -3.76
CA TYR A 50 35.52 15.56 -4.13
C TYR A 50 36.65 16.59 -4.04
N THR A 51 36.52 17.65 -4.83
CA THR A 51 37.46 18.77 -4.82
C THR A 51 37.13 19.67 -3.63
N LYS A 52 38.00 19.74 -2.62
CA LYS A 52 37.78 20.58 -1.43
C LYS A 52 38.13 22.04 -1.67
N ASN A 53 39.31 22.30 -2.24
CA ASN A 53 39.82 23.63 -2.58
C ASN A 53 40.53 23.54 -3.93
N GLU A 54 39.91 24.03 -5.02
CA GLU A 54 40.36 24.24 -6.43
C GLU A 54 41.29 23.21 -7.15
N SER A 55 42.01 22.34 -6.43
CA SER A 55 42.92 21.31 -6.93
C SER A 55 43.12 20.13 -5.96
N GLU A 56 42.73 20.22 -4.68
CA GLU A 56 42.89 19.10 -3.73
C GLU A 56 41.71 18.12 -3.78
N GLN A 57 42.01 16.86 -4.15
CA GLN A 57 41.08 15.74 -4.14
C GLN A 57 41.18 14.99 -2.80
N ILE A 58 40.08 14.92 -2.07
CA ILE A 58 40.01 14.28 -0.76
C ILE A 58 38.83 13.29 -0.75
N THR A 59 39.00 12.15 -0.08
CA THR A 59 37.93 11.14 -0.01
C THR A 59 36.83 11.60 0.93
N VAL A 60 35.61 11.06 0.77
CA VAL A 60 34.51 11.33 1.69
C VAL A 60 34.85 10.87 3.11
N VAL A 61 35.55 9.74 3.28
CA VAL A 61 36.02 9.29 4.61
C VAL A 61 36.93 10.31 5.26
N ASP A 62 37.95 10.78 4.52
CA ASP A 62 38.92 11.75 5.04
C ASP A 62 38.24 13.09 5.32
N TYR A 63 37.26 13.50 4.51
CA TYR A 63 36.47 14.73 4.74
C TYR A 63 35.85 14.79 6.13
N PHE A 64 35.08 13.75 6.46
CA PHE A 64 34.25 13.71 7.65
C PHE A 64 35.13 13.53 8.88
N ARG A 65 36.24 12.79 8.75
CA ARG A 65 37.25 12.69 9.79
C ARG A 65 37.92 14.05 10.05
N ASP A 66 38.38 14.74 9.01
CA ASP A 66 39.22 15.92 9.18
C ASP A 66 38.41 17.19 9.47
N THR A 67 37.20 17.31 8.90
CA THR A 67 36.34 18.50 9.03
C THR A 67 35.36 18.39 10.19
N TRP A 68 34.85 17.19 10.46
CA TRP A 68 33.78 16.96 11.46
C TRP A 68 34.23 16.08 12.63
N ASN A 69 35.49 15.65 12.67
CA ASN A 69 36.01 14.66 13.63
C ASN A 69 35.13 13.40 13.74
N TYR A 70 34.54 12.99 12.61
CA TYR A 70 33.56 11.92 12.56
C TYR A 70 34.09 10.74 11.74
N ARG A 71 34.17 9.57 12.39
CA ARG A 71 34.70 8.34 11.78
C ARG A 71 33.56 7.52 11.18
N LEU A 72 33.50 7.48 9.86
CA LEU A 72 32.52 6.66 9.14
C LEU A 72 32.69 5.18 9.48
N CYS A 73 31.57 4.51 9.82
CA CYS A 73 31.55 3.07 10.10
C CYS A 73 31.42 2.24 8.83
N TYR A 74 30.70 2.77 7.83
CA TYR A 74 30.32 2.02 6.62
C TYR A 74 31.02 2.55 5.37
N THR A 75 32.35 2.60 5.40
CA THR A 75 33.17 3.21 4.35
C THR A 75 33.07 2.55 2.98
N HIS A 76 32.72 1.26 2.95
CA HIS A 76 32.54 0.46 1.73
C HIS A 76 31.20 0.69 1.02
N LEU A 77 30.26 1.38 1.68
CA LEU A 77 28.95 1.67 1.10
C LEU A 77 29.03 2.88 0.15
N PRO A 78 28.24 2.90 -0.94
CA PRO A 78 28.22 4.02 -1.87
C PRO A 78 27.71 5.30 -1.21
N VAL A 79 28.25 6.44 -1.64
CA VAL A 79 27.71 7.74 -1.26
C VAL A 79 26.37 7.98 -1.97
N VAL A 80 25.45 8.69 -1.32
CA VAL A 80 24.21 9.15 -1.93
C VAL A 80 24.42 10.55 -2.50
N GLU A 81 24.03 10.73 -3.76
CA GLU A 81 23.94 12.04 -4.39
C GLU A 81 22.52 12.57 -4.15
N LEU A 82 22.42 13.58 -3.31
CA LEU A 82 21.19 14.29 -2.99
C LEU A 82 21.15 15.64 -3.71
N TYR A 83 19.96 16.15 -3.95
CA TYR A 83 19.77 17.50 -4.48
C TYR A 83 18.54 18.15 -3.83
N ASP A 84 18.56 19.47 -3.80
CA ASP A 84 17.38 20.24 -3.43
C ASP A 84 16.47 20.38 -4.66
N PRO A 85 15.18 20.03 -4.60
CA PRO A 85 14.25 20.28 -5.71
C PRO A 85 14.25 21.71 -6.24
N ASP A 86 14.50 22.69 -5.37
CA ASP A 86 14.52 24.11 -5.70
C ASP A 86 15.81 24.52 -6.42
N ASP A 87 16.89 23.75 -6.28
CA ASP A 87 18.16 23.92 -7.00
C ASP A 87 18.72 22.57 -7.49
N LYS A 88 18.28 22.17 -8.69
CA LYS A 88 18.65 20.89 -9.31
C LYS A 88 20.11 20.81 -9.78
N ASN A 89 20.78 21.96 -9.92
CA ASN A 89 22.16 22.01 -10.38
C ASN A 89 23.13 21.70 -9.24
N GLN A 90 22.74 21.99 -8.00
CA GLN A 90 23.52 21.65 -6.81
C GLN A 90 23.33 20.18 -6.42
N SER A 91 24.45 19.45 -6.34
CA SER A 91 24.49 18.07 -5.83
C SER A 91 25.25 18.03 -4.50
N TYR A 92 24.72 17.29 -3.53
CA TYR A 92 25.33 17.00 -2.24
C TYR A 92 25.68 15.52 -2.16
N PHE A 93 26.96 15.20 -1.96
CA PHE A 93 27.41 13.82 -1.79
C PHE A 93 27.56 13.53 -0.30
N LEU A 94 26.75 12.61 0.22
CA LEU A 94 26.76 12.24 1.63
C LEU A 94 26.95 10.73 1.82
N PRO A 95 27.65 10.31 2.88
CA PRO A 95 27.65 8.91 3.31
C PRO A 95 26.23 8.43 3.60
N MET A 96 25.88 7.20 3.21
CA MET A 96 24.56 6.63 3.51
C MET A 96 24.23 6.58 5.01
N GLU A 97 25.25 6.53 5.87
CA GLU A 97 25.06 6.51 7.33
C GLU A 97 24.59 7.83 7.94
N LEU A 98 24.69 8.94 7.20
CA LEU A 98 24.27 10.27 7.67
C LEU A 98 22.92 10.72 7.08
N VAL A 99 22.28 9.87 6.28
CA VAL A 99 21.07 10.19 5.53
C VAL A 99 19.92 9.27 5.94
N ASN A 100 18.83 9.89 6.38
CA ASN A 100 17.60 9.20 6.77
C ASN A 100 16.49 9.47 5.76
N VAL A 101 15.59 8.49 5.59
CA VAL A 101 14.32 8.71 4.88
C VAL A 101 13.45 9.59 5.77
N ASP A 102 12.89 10.68 5.22
CA ASP A 102 12.02 11.58 5.97
C ASP A 102 10.76 10.84 6.48
N GLU A 103 10.30 11.17 7.67
CA GLU A 103 9.17 10.48 8.29
C GLU A 103 7.82 11.00 7.79
N GLY A 104 6.78 10.18 7.90
CA GLY A 104 5.41 10.60 7.58
C GLY A 104 5.11 10.82 6.09
N GLN A 105 5.99 10.37 5.19
CA GLN A 105 5.77 10.49 3.76
C GLN A 105 4.69 9.51 3.25
N PRO A 106 3.78 9.95 2.36
CA PRO A 106 2.85 9.04 1.71
C PRO A 106 3.57 8.14 0.70
N ASN A 107 3.28 6.84 0.72
CA ASN A 107 3.73 5.94 -0.33
C ASN A 107 2.83 6.11 -1.57
N LEU A 108 3.40 6.60 -2.66
CA LEU A 108 2.71 6.80 -3.94
C LEU A 108 2.80 5.59 -4.88
N GLN A 109 3.57 4.57 -4.52
CA GLN A 109 3.69 3.36 -5.33
C GLN A 109 2.52 2.40 -5.05
N PRO A 110 2.01 1.70 -6.09
CA PRO A 110 1.06 0.62 -5.89
C PRO A 110 1.61 -0.44 -4.93
N LEU A 111 0.76 -0.90 -4.00
CA LEU A 111 1.12 -1.95 -3.07
C LEU A 111 1.19 -3.30 -3.80
N THR A 112 2.05 -4.20 -3.35
CA THR A 112 2.02 -5.60 -3.82
C THR A 112 0.79 -6.33 -3.28
N SER A 113 0.39 -7.46 -3.87
CA SER A 113 -0.76 -8.24 -3.38
C SER A 113 -0.64 -8.63 -1.90
N GLU A 114 0.58 -8.95 -1.45
CA GLU A 114 0.85 -9.25 -0.05
C GLU A 114 0.70 -8.00 0.85
N GLN A 115 1.22 -6.85 0.40
CA GLN A 115 1.07 -5.59 1.12
C GLN A 115 -0.39 -5.14 1.17
N HIS A 116 -1.14 -5.30 0.09
CA HIS A 116 -2.58 -5.06 0.04
C HIS A 116 -3.32 -5.95 1.04
N ALA A 117 -3.06 -7.25 1.08
CA ALA A 117 -3.69 -8.17 2.04
C ALA A 117 -3.40 -7.76 3.49
N LYS A 118 -2.14 -7.39 3.80
CA LYS A 118 -1.77 -6.87 5.13
C LYS A 118 -2.47 -5.57 5.46
N ALA A 119 -2.60 -4.64 4.50
CA ALA A 119 -3.29 -3.39 4.69
C ALA A 119 -4.78 -3.62 4.97
N THR A 120 -5.45 -4.45 4.16
CA THR A 120 -6.86 -4.83 4.34
C THR A 120 -7.09 -5.46 5.71
N ASN A 121 -6.26 -6.43 6.11
CA ASN A 121 -6.40 -7.08 7.42
C ASN A 121 -6.22 -6.11 8.59
N LYS A 122 -5.44 -5.04 8.41
CA LYS A 122 -5.26 -3.99 9.42
C LYS A 122 -6.39 -2.95 9.42
N THR A 123 -7.02 -2.70 8.28
CA THR A 123 -8.04 -1.64 8.12
C THR A 123 -9.47 -2.15 8.28
N VAL A 124 -9.70 -3.46 8.06
CA VAL A 124 -11.00 -4.08 8.32
C VAL A 124 -11.20 -4.20 9.82
N VAL A 125 -12.08 -3.35 10.36
CA VAL A 125 -12.47 -3.31 11.76
C VAL A 125 -13.98 -3.50 11.89
N HIS A 126 -14.43 -4.15 12.96
CA HIS A 126 -15.85 -4.29 13.23
C HIS A 126 -16.47 -2.92 13.61
N PRO A 127 -17.76 -2.68 13.32
CA PRO A 127 -18.42 -1.40 13.60
C PRO A 127 -18.24 -0.93 15.06
N ASP A 128 -18.37 -1.83 16.04
CA ASP A 128 -18.23 -1.48 17.46
C ASP A 128 -16.80 -1.03 17.83
N GLU A 129 -15.79 -1.63 17.19
CA GLU A 129 -14.40 -1.24 17.39
C GLU A 129 -14.09 0.08 16.69
N CYS A 130 -14.60 0.26 15.47
CA CYS A 130 -14.53 1.53 14.75
C CYS A 130 -15.14 2.67 15.57
N TYR A 131 -16.32 2.45 16.17
CA TYR A 131 -16.98 3.40 17.07
C TYR A 131 -16.07 3.80 18.24
N ARG A 132 -15.48 2.81 18.94
CA ARG A 132 -14.55 3.07 20.06
C ARG A 132 -13.29 3.82 19.60
N MET A 133 -12.74 3.47 18.44
CA MET A 133 -11.57 4.13 17.87
C MET A 133 -11.87 5.61 17.57
N ILE A 134 -13.00 5.89 16.92
CA ILE A 134 -13.42 7.26 16.61
C ILE A 134 -13.58 8.09 17.90
N ARG A 135 -14.24 7.52 18.92
CA ARG A 135 -14.42 8.20 20.22
C ARG A 135 -13.08 8.50 20.88
N ARG A 136 -12.18 7.52 20.94
CA ARG A 136 -10.84 7.68 21.48
C ARG A 136 -10.07 8.79 20.76
N VAL A 137 -10.09 8.82 19.43
CA VAL A 137 -9.41 9.87 18.65
C VAL A 137 -10.03 11.24 18.92
N ALA A 138 -11.36 11.33 19.06
CA ALA A 138 -12.03 12.58 19.39
C ALA A 138 -11.62 13.09 20.78
N ASP A 139 -11.52 12.20 21.77
CA ASP A 139 -11.07 12.52 23.13
C ASP A 139 -9.59 12.97 23.16
N GLU A 140 -8.71 12.27 22.44
CA GLU A 140 -7.29 12.58 22.32
C GLU A 140 -7.04 13.95 21.65
N ARG A 141 -7.90 14.35 20.70
CA ARG A 141 -7.80 15.64 20.00
C ARG A 141 -8.19 16.84 20.85
N ARG A 142 -8.94 16.64 21.94
CA ARG A 142 -9.36 17.70 22.89
C ARG A 142 -9.89 18.96 22.20
N PHE A 143 -10.80 18.80 21.25
CA PHE A 143 -11.33 19.93 20.44
C PHE A 143 -11.87 21.11 21.27
N LYS A 144 -12.35 20.87 22.50
CA LYS A 144 -12.81 21.93 23.44
C LYS A 144 -11.68 22.87 23.88
N GLN A 145 -10.41 22.47 23.73
CA GLN A 145 -9.21 23.23 24.12
C GLN A 145 -8.44 23.77 22.91
N ASP A 146 -9.00 23.66 21.70
CA ASP A 146 -8.32 24.11 20.48
C ASP A 146 -8.42 25.65 20.35
N PRO A 147 -7.29 26.39 20.38
CA PRO A 147 -7.29 27.85 20.35
C PRO A 147 -7.75 28.42 19.01
N TYR A 148 -7.71 27.65 17.92
CA TYR A 148 -8.23 28.08 16.63
C TYR A 148 -9.76 27.96 16.59
N LEU A 149 -10.31 26.87 17.13
CA LEU A 149 -11.77 26.70 17.21
C LEU A 149 -12.41 27.75 18.11
N GLU A 150 -11.78 28.06 19.24
CA GLU A 150 -12.22 29.13 20.14
C GLU A 150 -12.25 30.49 19.45
N LYS A 151 -11.18 30.85 18.73
CA LYS A 151 -11.13 32.11 17.95
C LYS A 151 -12.18 32.19 16.85
N LEU A 152 -12.59 31.05 16.29
CA LEU A 152 -13.64 30.96 15.28
C LEU A 152 -15.05 30.87 15.90
N GLY A 153 -15.17 30.80 17.23
CA GLY A 153 -16.45 30.62 17.91
C GLY A 153 -17.12 29.27 17.62
N LEU A 154 -16.33 28.24 17.29
CA LEU A 154 -16.83 26.91 16.94
C LEU A 154 -16.67 25.93 18.10
N THR A 155 -17.69 25.11 18.34
CA THR A 155 -17.67 24.03 19.32
C THR A 155 -17.96 22.69 18.66
N VAL A 156 -17.14 21.68 18.94
CA VAL A 156 -17.32 20.32 18.42
C VAL A 156 -17.93 19.44 19.51
N GLY A 157 -19.11 18.89 19.24
CA GLY A 157 -19.74 17.88 20.10
C GLY A 157 -19.04 16.54 19.94
N VAL A 158 -18.30 16.11 20.97
CA VAL A 158 -17.53 14.85 20.97
C VAL A 158 -18.13 13.78 21.87
N ASP A 159 -19.02 14.18 22.78
CA ASP A 159 -19.52 13.32 23.85
C ASP A 159 -20.46 12.22 23.32
N GLU A 160 -21.20 12.51 22.24
CA GLU A 160 -22.15 11.61 21.60
C GLU A 160 -22.10 11.72 20.06
N MET A 161 -22.32 10.59 19.37
CA MET A 161 -22.50 10.58 17.91
C MET A 161 -23.93 11.01 17.55
N LEU A 162 -24.07 11.64 16.38
CA LEU A 162 -25.37 12.06 15.88
C LEU A 162 -26.31 10.86 15.68
N MET A 163 -27.44 10.87 16.38
CA MET A 163 -28.48 9.85 16.25
C MET A 163 -29.43 10.22 15.11
N LEU A 164 -29.55 9.34 14.11
CA LEU A 164 -30.40 9.53 12.95
C LEU A 164 -31.50 8.45 12.91
N PRO A 165 -32.78 8.82 12.70
CA PRO A 165 -33.83 7.84 12.50
C PRO A 165 -33.59 7.11 11.18
N ALA A 166 -33.48 5.78 11.26
CA ALA A 166 -33.32 4.91 10.11
C ALA A 166 -34.51 3.96 9.97
N ARG A 167 -34.73 3.47 8.74
CA ARG A 167 -35.75 2.44 8.46
C ARG A 167 -35.10 1.27 7.73
N ILE A 168 -35.45 0.06 8.13
CA ILE A 168 -35.06 -1.16 7.42
C ILE A 168 -36.17 -1.47 6.42
N LEU A 169 -35.86 -1.39 5.14
CA LEU A 169 -36.81 -1.76 4.09
C LEU A 169 -36.93 -3.29 4.05
N PRO A 170 -38.16 -3.83 3.85
CA PRO A 170 -38.32 -5.27 3.66
C PRO A 170 -37.55 -5.71 2.41
N PRO A 171 -36.90 -6.89 2.43
CA PRO A 171 -36.20 -7.39 1.27
C PRO A 171 -37.16 -7.61 0.10
N SER A 172 -36.66 -7.41 -1.12
CA SER A 172 -37.41 -7.75 -2.33
C SER A 172 -37.63 -9.26 -2.43
N LYS A 173 -38.75 -9.65 -3.06
CA LYS A 173 -39.00 -11.05 -3.42
C LYS A 173 -38.15 -11.39 -4.63
N ILE A 174 -37.34 -12.44 -4.51
CA ILE A 174 -36.54 -12.94 -5.61
C ILE A 174 -37.23 -14.19 -6.15
N ILE A 175 -37.58 -14.18 -7.43
CA ILE A 175 -38.38 -15.23 -8.07
C ILE A 175 -37.50 -16.05 -9.02
N TYR A 176 -37.56 -17.37 -8.87
CA TYR A 176 -36.92 -18.36 -9.73
C TYR A 176 -37.92 -19.44 -10.13
N LYS A 177 -37.58 -20.28 -11.10
CA LYS A 177 -38.40 -21.46 -11.47
C LYS A 177 -38.03 -22.65 -10.60
N SER A 178 -39.02 -23.43 -10.17
CA SER A 178 -38.76 -24.64 -9.41
C SER A 178 -37.89 -25.64 -10.18
N SER A 179 -36.86 -26.16 -9.51
CA SER A 179 -36.07 -27.29 -10.01
C SER A 179 -36.81 -28.63 -9.86
N HIS A 180 -37.74 -28.75 -8.91
CA HIS A 180 -38.37 -30.02 -8.50
C HIS A 180 -39.68 -30.31 -9.25
N GLY A 181 -39.68 -30.21 -10.58
CA GLY A 181 -40.77 -30.68 -11.45
C GLY A 181 -42.12 -29.94 -11.34
N ALA A 182 -42.36 -29.15 -10.30
CA ALA A 182 -43.51 -28.25 -10.24
C ALA A 182 -43.29 -27.12 -11.25
N HIS A 183 -44.17 -26.94 -12.22
CA HIS A 183 -44.10 -25.86 -13.21
C HIS A 183 -44.43 -24.46 -12.63
N GLY A 184 -43.93 -24.16 -11.43
CA GLY A 184 -44.26 -22.97 -10.66
C GLY A 184 -43.07 -22.08 -10.32
N ASP A 185 -43.39 -20.82 -10.07
CA ASP A 185 -42.48 -19.82 -9.51
C ASP A 185 -42.21 -20.13 -8.03
N VAL A 186 -40.94 -20.02 -7.63
CA VAL A 186 -40.47 -20.16 -6.25
C VAL A 186 -39.87 -18.85 -5.80
N ILE A 187 -40.24 -18.42 -4.60
CA ILE A 187 -39.71 -17.20 -3.97
C ILE A 187 -38.55 -17.61 -3.06
N GLU A 188 -37.36 -17.09 -3.35
CA GLU A 188 -36.18 -17.30 -2.51
C GLU A 188 -36.19 -16.39 -1.29
N ARG A 189 -35.75 -16.95 -0.15
CA ARG A 189 -35.65 -16.20 1.10
C ARG A 189 -34.36 -15.37 1.12
N VAL A 190 -34.51 -14.05 1.08
CA VAL A 190 -33.41 -13.11 1.25
C VAL A 190 -33.15 -12.86 2.73
N GLN A 191 -31.91 -13.10 3.17
CA GLN A 191 -31.42 -12.79 4.52
C GLN A 191 -30.26 -11.81 4.40
N ILE A 192 -30.42 -10.59 4.93
CA ILE A 192 -29.38 -9.54 4.95
C ILE A 192 -28.76 -9.34 3.56
N GLY A 193 -29.63 -9.18 2.54
CA GLY A 193 -29.22 -8.96 1.15
C GLY A 193 -28.60 -10.19 0.45
N LYS A 194 -28.59 -11.37 1.09
CA LYS A 194 -28.05 -12.61 0.53
C LYS A 194 -29.16 -13.65 0.36
N TRP A 195 -29.07 -14.45 -0.70
CA TRP A 195 -29.91 -15.62 -0.93
C TRP A 195 -29.07 -16.73 -1.55
N TRP A 196 -29.53 -17.97 -1.40
CA TRP A 196 -28.91 -19.14 -2.03
C TRP A 196 -29.66 -19.47 -3.31
N LEU A 197 -28.95 -19.90 -4.35
CA LEU A 197 -29.56 -20.32 -5.60
C LEU A 197 -29.64 -21.85 -5.67
N ASN A 198 -30.82 -22.40 -5.37
CA ASN A 198 -31.12 -23.84 -5.51
C ASN A 198 -32.15 -24.13 -6.62
N ASN A 199 -32.74 -23.08 -7.19
CA ASN A 199 -33.77 -23.13 -8.21
C ASN A 199 -33.25 -22.74 -9.60
N ARG A 200 -34.04 -22.99 -10.65
CA ARG A 200 -33.68 -22.68 -12.05
C ARG A 200 -33.91 -21.20 -12.35
N PHE A 201 -33.06 -20.62 -13.20
CA PHE A 201 -33.22 -19.25 -13.68
C PHE A 201 -34.61 -19.01 -14.28
N ASP A 202 -35.17 -17.81 -14.07
CA ASP A 202 -36.48 -17.41 -14.63
C ASP A 202 -36.52 -17.51 -16.16
N LYS A 203 -35.43 -17.04 -16.80
CA LYS A 203 -35.19 -17.19 -18.23
C LYS A 203 -33.93 -18.02 -18.44
N THR A 204 -34.09 -19.16 -19.09
CA THR A 204 -32.99 -20.05 -19.47
C THR A 204 -32.61 -19.80 -20.92
N CYS A 205 -31.33 -20.02 -21.24
CA CYS A 205 -30.81 -20.01 -22.61
C CYS A 205 -30.17 -21.36 -22.91
N GLU A 206 -30.36 -21.87 -24.11
CA GLU A 206 -29.74 -23.12 -24.57
C GLU A 206 -28.29 -22.85 -25.01
N ILE A 207 -27.32 -23.50 -24.36
CA ILE A 207 -25.91 -23.43 -24.76
C ILE A 207 -25.64 -24.53 -25.78
N ARG A 208 -25.63 -24.19 -27.07
CA ARG A 208 -25.40 -25.16 -28.16
C ARG A 208 -23.93 -25.45 -28.41
N THR A 209 -23.10 -24.41 -28.32
CA THR A 209 -21.67 -24.49 -28.64
C THR A 209 -20.88 -23.82 -27.54
N TRP A 210 -19.87 -24.51 -27.03
CA TRP A 210 -18.95 -24.00 -26.02
C TRP A 210 -17.56 -24.58 -26.26
N ALA A 211 -16.53 -23.89 -25.74
CA ALA A 211 -15.15 -24.35 -25.77
C ALA A 211 -14.46 -23.96 -24.46
N VAL A 212 -13.49 -24.76 -24.03
CA VAL A 212 -12.64 -24.46 -22.86
C VAL A 212 -11.21 -24.27 -23.33
N VAL A 213 -10.63 -23.14 -22.97
CA VAL A 213 -9.22 -22.81 -23.25
C VAL A 213 -8.47 -22.81 -21.93
N LEU A 214 -7.54 -23.75 -21.78
CA LEU A 214 -6.63 -23.81 -20.64
C LEU A 214 -5.35 -23.05 -20.98
N VAL A 215 -5.14 -21.90 -20.36
CA VAL A 215 -3.90 -21.12 -20.50
C VAL A 215 -2.97 -21.49 -19.35
N SER A 216 -1.92 -22.24 -19.66
CA SER A 216 -0.91 -22.71 -18.68
C SER A 216 0.45 -22.81 -19.35
N GLU A 217 1.50 -22.37 -18.66
CA GLU A 217 2.90 -22.59 -19.08
C GLU A 217 3.36 -24.04 -18.82
N ARG A 218 2.57 -24.81 -18.07
CA ARG A 218 2.82 -26.22 -17.73
C ARG A 218 1.82 -27.13 -18.43
N GLU A 219 2.23 -28.37 -18.70
CA GLU A 219 1.31 -29.41 -19.15
C GLU A 219 0.11 -29.55 -18.19
N PRO A 220 -1.09 -29.86 -18.71
CA PRO A 220 -2.29 -29.95 -17.90
C PRO A 220 -2.18 -31.04 -16.85
N ASP A 221 -2.31 -30.69 -15.57
CA ASP A 221 -2.35 -31.68 -14.49
C ASP A 221 -3.75 -32.32 -14.39
N ASN A 222 -3.83 -33.50 -13.76
CA ASN A 222 -5.05 -34.29 -13.57
C ASN A 222 -6.21 -33.49 -12.93
N ARG A 223 -5.91 -32.45 -12.14
CA ARG A 223 -6.94 -31.54 -11.59
C ARG A 223 -7.59 -30.67 -12.67
N GLN A 224 -6.80 -30.11 -13.58
CA GLN A 224 -7.30 -29.27 -14.68
C GLN A 224 -8.12 -30.11 -15.67
N ILE A 225 -7.66 -31.32 -15.98
CA ILE A 225 -8.39 -32.27 -16.84
C ILE A 225 -9.73 -32.67 -16.20
N ARG A 226 -9.75 -32.96 -14.89
CA ARG A 226 -11.00 -33.25 -14.16
C ARG A 226 -11.97 -32.07 -14.19
N LEU A 227 -11.48 -30.86 -13.96
CA LEU A 227 -12.33 -29.66 -13.98
C LEU A 227 -13.01 -29.47 -15.35
N THR A 228 -12.27 -29.64 -16.45
CA THR A 228 -12.85 -29.57 -17.80
C THR A 228 -13.91 -30.65 -18.03
N ARG A 229 -13.67 -31.88 -17.51
CA ARG A 229 -14.63 -32.99 -17.61
C ARG A 229 -15.90 -32.72 -16.79
N ASP A 230 -15.76 -32.27 -15.55
CA ASP A 230 -16.88 -31.96 -14.66
C ASP A 230 -17.73 -30.82 -15.23
N PHE A 231 -17.08 -29.81 -15.82
CA PHE A 231 -17.76 -28.71 -16.48
C PHE A 231 -18.54 -29.17 -17.72
N SER A 232 -17.92 -30.03 -18.55
CA SER A 232 -18.58 -30.66 -19.71
C SER A 232 -19.86 -31.40 -19.31
N GLN A 233 -19.78 -32.21 -18.24
CA GLN A 233 -20.94 -32.99 -17.76
C GLN A 233 -22.08 -32.10 -17.24
N ARG A 234 -21.77 -30.94 -16.66
CA ARG A 234 -22.78 -30.03 -16.09
C ARG A 234 -23.43 -29.10 -17.11
N ILE A 235 -22.75 -28.76 -18.21
CA ILE A 235 -23.32 -27.92 -19.28
C ILE A 235 -24.29 -28.69 -20.17
N SER A 236 -24.08 -30.01 -20.33
CA SER A 236 -24.94 -30.85 -21.17
C SER A 236 -26.27 -31.26 -20.52
N GLN A 237 -26.55 -30.82 -19.29
CA GLN A 237 -27.81 -31.04 -18.57
C GLN A 237 -28.63 -29.74 -18.51
#